data_AF-A0A392R015-F1
#
_entry.id   AF-A0A392R015-F1
#
_cell.length_a   1.000
_cell.length_b   1.000
_cell.length_c   1.000
_cell.angle_alpha   90.00
_cell.angle_beta   90.00
_cell.angle_gamma   90.00
#
_symmetry.space_group_name_H-M   'P 1'
#
loop_
_entity.id
_entity.type
_entity.pdbx_description
1 polymer ?
#
loop_
_entity_poly.entity_id
_entity_poly.type
_entity_poly.pdbx_seq_one_letter_code
_entity_poly.pdbx_strand_id
1 'polypeptide(L)'
;QFGKTKVHNHPCPFFGIPNPPAPCPCPLRQAWGSLDALIGRLRAAYEENGGRPETNPFGSRCVRIYLRDVRDYQAKARGVSYEKKRKRPKPKVTAPTTDG
;
A
#
# COMPACT_ATOMS: atom_id res chain seq x y z
N GLN A 1 -11.64 11.42 -12.81
CA GLN A 1 -11.03 11.29 -11.45
C GLN A 1 -10.45 9.90 -11.33
N PHE A 2 -9.15 9.75 -11.02
CA PHE A 2 -8.46 8.46 -11.05
C PHE A 2 -8.32 7.86 -9.64
N GLY A 3 -8.88 6.67 -9.42
CA GLY A 3 -8.82 5.95 -8.15
C GLY A 3 -9.86 6.38 -7.10
N LYS A 4 -9.97 5.58 -6.03
CA LYS A 4 -10.98 5.71 -4.96
C LYS A 4 -10.38 5.89 -3.56
N THR A 5 -9.05 5.96 -3.47
CA THR A 5 -8.34 5.94 -2.18
C THR A 5 -7.78 7.31 -1.86
N LYS A 6 -8.11 7.86 -0.69
CA LYS A 6 -7.52 9.13 -0.21
C LYS A 6 -6.05 8.90 0.16
N VAL A 7 -5.13 9.66 -0.45
CA VAL A 7 -3.69 9.64 -0.10
C VAL A 7 -3.31 10.99 0.46
N HIS A 8 -3.01 11.04 1.76
CA HIS A 8 -2.72 12.28 2.47
C HIS A 8 -1.32 12.80 2.13
N ASN A 9 -1.20 14.10 1.86
CA ASN A 9 0.10 14.74 1.72
C ASN A 9 0.78 14.82 3.09
N HIS A 10 2.11 14.85 3.15
CA HIS A 10 2.86 14.94 4.41
C HIS A 10 2.40 16.03 5.40
N PRO A 11 2.05 17.27 4.97
CA PRO A 11 1.56 18.29 5.91
C PRO A 11 0.08 18.12 6.32
N CYS A 12 -0.62 17.11 5.79
CA CYS A 12 -2.02 16.88 6.15
C CYS A 12 -2.12 16.37 7.59
N PRO A 13 -3.01 16.91 8.43
CA PRO A 13 -3.19 16.43 9.81
C PRO A 13 -3.67 14.98 9.90
N PHE A 14 -4.17 14.42 8.79
CA PHE A 14 -4.62 13.02 8.70
C PHE A 14 -3.57 12.07 8.11
N PHE A 15 -2.35 12.55 7.82
CA PHE A 15 -1.28 11.70 7.35
C PHE A 15 -0.98 10.60 8.38
N GLY A 16 -1.04 9.34 7.97
CA GLY A 16 -0.80 8.22 8.89
C GLY A 16 -1.98 7.81 9.76
N ILE A 17 -3.13 8.50 9.68
CA ILE A 17 -4.31 8.21 10.49
C ILE A 17 -5.26 7.30 9.69
N PRO A 18 -5.48 6.04 10.09
CA PRO A 18 -6.53 5.21 9.52
C PRO A 18 -7.91 5.78 9.86
N ASN A 19 -8.83 5.82 8.90
CA ASN A 19 -10.21 6.31 9.07
C ASN A 19 -10.29 7.72 9.71
N PRO A 20 -9.84 8.77 8.98
CA PRO A 20 -9.80 10.12 9.54
C PRO A 20 -11.20 10.64 9.93
N PRO A 21 -11.30 11.43 11.02
CA PRO A 21 -12.59 11.87 11.58
C PRO A 21 -13.28 12.97 10.76
N ALA A 22 -12.58 13.58 9.81
CA ALA A 22 -13.10 14.65 8.96
C ALA A 22 -12.50 14.58 7.55
N PRO A 23 -13.16 15.16 6.53
CA PRO A 23 -12.63 15.21 5.17
C PRO A 23 -11.41 16.14 5.04
N CYS A 24 -10.61 15.93 4.00
CA CYS A 24 -9.49 16.82 3.64
C CYS A 24 -9.36 16.98 2.12
N PRO A 25 -8.65 18.04 1.65
CA PRO A 25 -8.48 18.32 0.23
C PRO A 25 -7.45 17.41 -0.46
N CYS A 26 -6.84 16.45 0.26
CA CYS A 26 -5.87 15.54 -0.34
C CYS A 26 -6.47 14.75 -1.52
N PRO A 27 -5.68 14.44 -2.55
CA PRO A 27 -6.19 13.81 -3.76
C PRO A 27 -6.65 12.37 -3.51
N LEU A 28 -7.59 11.92 -4.35
CA LEU A 28 -7.86 10.51 -4.53
C LEU A 28 -6.83 9.93 -5.50
N ARG A 29 -6.30 8.76 -5.17
CA ARG A 29 -5.37 7.98 -5.99
C ARG A 29 -5.82 6.52 -6.04
N GLN A 30 -5.27 5.77 -6.98
CA GLN A 30 -5.45 4.32 -7.00
C GLN A 30 -4.58 3.69 -5.90
N ALA A 31 -5.17 2.80 -5.10
CA ALA A 31 -4.39 2.01 -4.16
C ALA A 31 -3.44 1.07 -4.91
N TRP A 32 -2.21 0.97 -4.44
CA TRP A 32 -1.23 0.01 -4.95
C TRP A 32 -1.27 -1.27 -4.13
N GLY A 33 -1.33 -2.41 -4.82
CA GLY A 33 -1.29 -3.75 -4.21
C GLY A 33 0.16 -4.19 -3.92
N SER A 34 0.53 -5.40 -4.37
CA SER A 34 1.93 -5.85 -4.30
C SER A 34 2.82 -5.04 -5.25
N LEU A 35 4.13 -4.99 -4.94
CA LEU A 35 5.12 -4.33 -5.80
C LEU A 35 5.21 -5.02 -7.17
N ASP A 36 5.16 -6.36 -7.21
CA ASP A 36 5.23 -7.11 -8.46
C ASP A 36 3.99 -6.88 -9.33
N ALA A 37 2.80 -6.78 -8.73
CA ALA A 37 1.58 -6.44 -9.47
C ALA A 37 1.63 -5.01 -10.02
N LEU A 38 2.24 -4.06 -9.29
CA LEU A 38 2.46 -2.71 -9.79
C LEU A 38 3.44 -2.70 -10.97
N ILE A 39 4.58 -3.39 -10.84
CA ILE A 39 5.57 -3.53 -11.90
C ILE A 39 4.96 -4.19 -13.14
N GLY A 40 4.17 -5.27 -12.96
CA GLY A 40 3.49 -5.95 -14.05
C GLY A 40 2.56 -5.02 -14.84
N ARG A 41 1.73 -4.22 -14.14
CA ARG A 41 0.86 -3.23 -14.81
C ARG A 41 1.64 -2.14 -15.53
N LEU A 42 2.73 -1.65 -14.94
CA LEU A 42 3.57 -0.62 -15.58
C LEU A 42 4.32 -1.16 -16.81
N ARG A 43 4.78 -2.42 -16.75
CA ARG A 43 5.39 -3.09 -17.89
C ARG A 43 4.40 -3.27 -19.03
N ALA A 44 3.21 -3.81 -18.73
CA ALA A 44 2.14 -3.97 -19.71
C ALA A 44 1.74 -2.63 -20.33
N ALA A 45 1.54 -1.59 -19.51
CA ALA A 45 1.22 -0.25 -20.01
C ALA A 45 2.34 0.31 -20.90
N TYR A 46 3.62 0.08 -20.58
CA TYR A 46 4.73 0.51 -21.44
C TYR A 46 4.68 -0.15 -22.82
N GLU A 47 4.41 -1.45 -22.87
CA GLU A 47 4.30 -2.22 -24.11
C GLU A 47 3.07 -1.84 -24.94
N GLU A 48 1.92 -1.65 -24.29
CA GLU A 48 0.69 -1.15 -24.92
C GLU A 48 0.86 0.24 -25.54
N ASN A 49 1.80 1.05 -25.03
CA ASN A 49 2.13 2.36 -25.57
C ASN A 49 3.32 2.33 -26.56
N GLY A 50 3.61 1.17 -27.15
CA GLY A 50 4.63 0.99 -28.19
C GLY A 50 6.05 0.77 -27.67
N GLY A 51 6.22 0.63 -26.36
CA GLY A 51 7.49 0.28 -25.75
C GLY A 51 7.89 -1.18 -26.02
N ARG A 52 9.19 -1.45 -26.17
CA ARG A 52 9.69 -2.81 -26.40
C ARG A 52 10.07 -3.51 -25.08
N PRO A 53 9.73 -4.79 -24.88
CA PRO A 53 10.06 -5.53 -23.65
C PRO A 53 11.53 -5.46 -23.25
N GLU A 54 12.45 -5.49 -24.22
CA GLU A 54 13.90 -5.49 -24.00
C GLU A 54 14.42 -4.16 -23.44
N THR A 55 13.71 -3.06 -23.74
CA THR A 55 14.04 -1.70 -23.29
C THR A 55 13.21 -1.27 -22.07
N ASN A 56 12.41 -2.18 -21.51
CA ASN A 56 11.41 -1.84 -20.51
C ASN A 56 12.08 -1.47 -19.16
N PRO A 57 11.96 -0.22 -18.70
CA PRO A 57 12.71 0.27 -17.54
C PRO A 57 12.17 -0.26 -16.21
N PHE A 58 10.91 -0.68 -16.17
CA PHE A 58 10.19 -1.08 -14.95
C PHE A 58 10.70 -2.41 -14.36
N GLY A 59 11.52 -3.15 -15.12
CA GLY A 59 12.24 -4.32 -14.63
C GLY A 59 13.51 -4.05 -13.85
N SER A 60 14.07 -2.84 -13.97
CA SER A 60 15.39 -2.53 -13.42
C SER A 60 15.37 -2.46 -11.89
N ARG A 61 16.52 -2.76 -11.28
CA ARG A 61 16.68 -2.72 -9.81
C ARG A 61 16.39 -1.33 -9.24
N CYS A 62 16.89 -0.27 -9.87
CA CYS A 62 16.72 1.10 -9.42
C CYS A 62 15.25 1.52 -9.44
N VAL A 63 14.52 1.22 -10.52
CA VAL A 63 13.08 1.52 -10.61
C VAL A 63 12.28 0.71 -9.59
N ARG A 64 12.64 -0.57 -9.38
CA ARG A 64 11.98 -1.41 -8.36
C ARG A 64 12.13 -0.84 -6.95
N ILE A 65 13.30 -0.30 -6.59
CA ILE A 65 13.53 0.37 -5.29
C ILE A 65 12.64 1.60 -5.18
N TYR A 66 12.66 2.48 -6.18
CA TYR A 66 11.82 3.68 -6.19
C TYR A 66 10.32 3.35 -6.06
N LEU A 67 9.83 2.35 -6.81
CA LEU A 67 8.42 1.95 -6.74
C LEU A 67 8.05 1.33 -5.39
N ARG A 68 8.98 0.65 -4.71
CA ARG A 68 8.78 0.21 -3.32
C ARG A 68 8.59 1.42 -2.40
N ASP A 69 9.46 2.42 -2.49
CA ASP A 69 9.41 3.60 -1.63
C ASP A 69 8.13 4.40 -1.85
N VAL A 70 7.69 4.56 -3.11
CA VAL A 70 6.41 5.24 -3.41
C VAL A 70 5.22 4.44 -2.88
N ARG A 71 5.24 3.10 -3.00
CA ARG A 71 4.19 2.24 -2.43
C ARG A 71 4.12 2.38 -0.91
N ASP A 72 5.27 2.32 -0.25
CA ASP A 72 5.37 2.37 1.20
C ASP A 72 4.99 3.77 1.73
N TYR A 73 5.36 4.83 1.01
CA TYR A 73 4.88 6.19 1.28
C TYR A 73 3.35 6.29 1.18
N GLN A 74 2.73 5.74 0.13
CA GLN A 74 1.26 5.76 0.01
C GLN A 74 0.58 4.94 1.12
N ALA A 75 1.16 3.81 1.52
CA ALA A 75 0.65 3.01 2.63
C ALA A 75 0.70 3.81 3.94
N LYS A 76 1.87 4.41 4.25
CA LYS A 76 2.04 5.30 5.41
C LYS A 76 1.08 6.48 5.38
N ALA A 77 0.96 7.17 4.24
CA ALA A 77 0.06 8.32 4.09
C ALA A 77 -1.39 7.98 4.47
N ARG A 78 -1.83 6.75 4.22
CA ARG A 78 -3.17 6.23 4.50
C ARG A 78 -3.35 5.65 5.90
N GLY A 79 -2.31 5.63 6.72
CA GLY A 79 -2.30 4.92 8.00
C GLY A 79 -2.28 3.39 7.87
N VAL A 80 -1.95 2.84 6.70
CA VAL A 80 -1.80 1.40 6.51
C VAL A 80 -0.33 1.05 6.75
N SER A 81 -0.03 0.40 7.88
CA SER A 81 1.29 -0.20 8.08
C SER A 81 1.33 -1.62 7.51
N TYR A 82 2.40 -1.91 6.75
CA TYR A 82 2.71 -3.25 6.26
C TYR A 82 3.67 -4.00 7.21
N GLU A 83 4.04 -3.39 8.35
CA GLU A 83 4.61 -4.13 9.48
C GLU A 83 3.64 -5.26 9.80
N LYS A 84 4.02 -6.47 9.38
CA LYS A 84 3.41 -7.77 9.66
C LYS A 84 2.26 -7.63 10.66
N LYS A 85 1.02 -7.66 10.17
CA LYS A 85 -0.07 -8.26 10.95
C LYS A 85 0.32 -9.73 11.21
N ARG A 86 1.27 -9.97 12.12
CA ARG A 86 1.24 -11.14 12.98
C ARG A 86 -0.11 -11.01 13.67
N LYS A 87 -1.14 -11.68 13.15
CA LYS A 87 -2.32 -12.03 13.93
C LYS A 87 -1.76 -12.74 15.16
N ARG A 88 -1.56 -12.02 16.28
CA ARG A 88 -1.42 -12.69 17.57
C ARG A 88 -2.68 -13.54 17.71
N PRO A 89 -2.57 -14.87 17.84
CA PRO A 89 -3.74 -15.68 18.22
C PRO A 89 -4.29 -15.06 19.51
N LYS A 90 -5.61 -14.87 19.59
CA LYS A 90 -6.23 -14.51 20.87
C LYS A 90 -5.83 -15.62 21.88
N PRO A 91 -5.28 -15.29 23.06
CA PRO A 91 -5.05 -16.31 24.07
C PRO A 91 -6.39 -16.98 24.38
N LYS A 92 -6.44 -18.30 24.22
CA LYS A 92 -7.58 -19.09 24.71
C LYS A 92 -7.54 -19.02 26.22
N VAL A 93 -8.54 -18.38 26.82
CA VAL A 93 -8.77 -18.46 28.27
C VAL A 93 -9.23 -19.88 28.56
N THR A 94 -8.35 -20.72 29.10
CA THR A 94 -8.73 -22.00 29.70
C THR A 94 -9.41 -21.71 31.02
N ALA A 95 -10.70 -22.05 31.12
CA ALA A 95 -11.44 -22.00 32.37
C ALA A 95 -10.86 -23.00 33.38
N PRO A 96 -10.76 -22.66 34.68
CA PRO A 96 -10.35 -23.61 35.70
C PRO A 96 -11.47 -24.62 35.95
N THR A 97 -11.15 -25.90 35.76
CA THR A 97 -11.92 -27.03 36.27
C THR A 97 -11.89 -27.01 37.79
N THR A 98 -13.03 -26.72 38.41
CA THR A 98 -13.31 -27.05 39.81
C THR A 98 -13.66 -28.53 39.90
N ASP A 99 -12.77 -29.29 40.53
CA ASP A 99 -12.99 -30.66 40.98
C ASP A 99 -13.92 -30.66 42.20
N GLY A 100 -14.84 -31.62 42.25
CA GLY A 100 -15.81 -31.83 43.34
C GLY A 100 -16.21 -33.29 43.38
#